data_AF-A0A8H4UUD4-F1
#
_entry.id   AF-A0A8H4UUD4-F1
#
_cell.length_a   1.000
_cell.length_b   1.000
_cell.length_c   1.000
_cell.angle_alpha   90.00
_cell.angle_beta   90.00
_cell.angle_gamma   90.00
#
_symmetry.space_group_name_H-M   'P 1'
#
loop_
_entity.id
_entity.type
_entity.pdbx_description
1 polymer ?
#
loop_
_entity_poly.entity_id
_entity_poly.type
_entity_poly.pdbx_seq_one_letter_code
_entity_poly.pdbx_strand_id
1 'polypeptide(L)'
;MQFTLIAALLAPIVAAIPKELQDRSGCGDNCARAVVPGFRGPEVVAAYKSQCNAYIEVTTTPAPTTVYVTKSIPTYASACSGETRYLTACSCAGASAVTIVAPTPTVTKVVFI
;
A
#
# COMPACT_ATOMS: atom_id res chain seq x y z
N MET A 1 -41.50 -9.49 59.55
CA MET A 1 -40.03 -9.65 59.60
C MET A 1 -39.62 -10.67 58.53
N GLN A 2 -38.62 -10.30 57.72
CA GLN A 2 -37.62 -11.22 57.15
C GLN A 2 -37.94 -12.08 55.90
N PHE A 3 -38.13 -11.48 54.71
CA PHE A 3 -37.98 -12.22 53.43
C PHE A 3 -37.42 -11.37 52.27
N THR A 4 -36.53 -10.41 52.54
CA THR A 4 -35.96 -9.50 51.52
C THR A 4 -34.43 -9.55 51.42
N LEU A 5 -33.80 -10.70 51.64
CA LEU A 5 -32.32 -10.81 51.66
C LEU A 5 -31.70 -11.87 50.73
N ILE A 6 -32.46 -12.56 49.87
CA ILE A 6 -31.91 -13.63 49.00
C ILE A 6 -32.15 -13.38 47.49
N ALA A 7 -32.40 -12.14 47.07
CA ALA A 7 -32.46 -11.79 45.64
C ALA A 7 -31.15 -11.18 45.11
N ALA A 8 -30.14 -10.98 45.96
CA ALA A 8 -28.85 -10.37 45.59
C ALA A 8 -27.75 -11.38 45.24
N LEU A 9 -27.99 -12.69 45.40
CA LEU A 9 -26.97 -13.75 45.21
C LEU A 9 -26.98 -14.41 43.82
N LEU A 10 -27.88 -13.97 42.91
CA LEU A 10 -27.94 -14.46 41.52
C LEU A 10 -27.86 -13.32 40.49
N ALA A 11 -27.33 -12.16 40.88
CA ALA A 11 -26.84 -11.19 39.88
C ALA A 11 -25.64 -11.83 39.17
N PRO A 12 -25.63 -11.84 37.83
CA PRO A 12 -24.74 -12.70 37.07
C PRO A 12 -23.30 -12.22 37.29
N ILE A 13 -22.40 -13.16 37.52
CA ILE A 13 -20.96 -12.92 37.42
C ILE A 13 -20.64 -12.70 35.93
N VAL A 14 -21.07 -11.57 35.37
CA VAL A 14 -20.46 -10.95 34.19
C VAL A 14 -19.41 -9.97 34.70
N ALA A 15 -18.57 -10.44 35.62
CA ALA A 15 -17.39 -9.71 36.04
C ALA A 15 -16.38 -9.84 34.90
N ALA A 16 -16.29 -8.76 34.11
CA ALA A 16 -15.17 -8.33 33.30
C ALA A 16 -14.09 -9.39 33.08
N ILE A 17 -14.12 -10.05 31.90
CA ILE A 17 -12.93 -10.72 31.38
C ILE A 17 -11.82 -9.65 31.37
N PRO A 18 -10.69 -9.85 32.06
CA PRO A 18 -9.61 -8.86 32.09
C PRO A 18 -9.17 -8.59 30.66
N LYS A 19 -8.91 -7.31 30.35
CA LYS A 19 -8.52 -6.86 29.00
C LYS A 19 -7.30 -7.63 28.46
N GLU A 20 -6.40 -8.05 29.35
CA GLU A 20 -5.28 -8.96 29.10
C GLU A 20 -5.67 -10.35 28.53
N LEU A 21 -6.83 -10.90 28.88
CA LEU A 21 -7.35 -12.16 28.30
C LEU A 21 -8.01 -11.93 26.94
N GLN A 22 -8.38 -10.69 26.61
CA GLN A 22 -8.85 -10.29 25.27
C GLN A 22 -7.69 -9.91 24.34
N ASP A 23 -6.55 -9.49 24.90
CA ASP A 23 -5.34 -9.11 24.16
C ASP A 23 -4.41 -10.30 23.85
N ARG A 24 -4.99 -11.49 23.63
CA ARG A 24 -4.25 -12.59 23.02
C ARG A 24 -4.01 -12.23 21.56
N SER A 25 -2.91 -11.55 21.26
CA SER A 25 -2.51 -11.32 19.87
C SER A 25 -2.05 -12.64 19.22
N GLY A 26 -2.46 -12.87 17.96
CA GLY A 26 -2.02 -14.00 17.14
C GLY A 26 -3.11 -15.03 16.80
N CYS A 27 -2.72 -16.15 16.20
CA CYS A 27 -3.65 -17.14 15.60
C CYS A 27 -4.47 -17.98 16.62
N GLY A 28 -4.32 -17.73 17.93
CA GLY A 28 -4.91 -18.54 19.00
C GLY A 28 -6.11 -17.89 19.71
N ASP A 29 -6.53 -16.72 19.25
CA ASP A 29 -7.54 -15.90 19.90
C ASP A 29 -8.95 -16.13 19.34
N ASN A 30 -9.92 -15.42 19.91
CA ASN A 30 -11.31 -15.51 19.45
C ASN A 30 -11.49 -14.84 18.08
N CYS A 31 -10.60 -13.93 17.68
CA CYS A 31 -10.60 -13.29 16.36
C CYS A 31 -10.21 -14.30 15.27
N ALA A 32 -9.10 -15.02 15.44
CA ALA A 32 -8.64 -16.08 14.56
C ALA A 32 -9.67 -17.22 14.45
N ARG A 33 -10.36 -17.56 15.54
CA ARG A 33 -11.47 -18.54 15.52
C ARG A 33 -12.67 -18.05 14.71
N ALA A 34 -12.95 -16.75 14.70
CA ALA A 34 -14.03 -16.17 13.90
C ALA A 34 -13.69 -16.16 12.40
N VAL A 35 -12.43 -15.91 12.05
CA VAL A 35 -11.94 -15.80 10.67
C VAL A 35 -11.62 -17.17 10.05
N VAL A 36 -11.20 -18.15 10.85
CA VAL A 36 -10.89 -19.52 10.40
C VAL A 36 -11.81 -20.56 11.06
N PRO A 37 -13.14 -20.50 10.83
CA PRO A 37 -14.10 -21.36 11.52
C PRO A 37 -14.16 -22.75 10.86
N GLY A 38 -13.18 -23.61 11.14
CA GLY A 38 -13.09 -24.95 10.53
C GLY A 38 -14.37 -25.81 10.67
N PHE A 39 -15.16 -25.58 11.71
CA PHE A 39 -16.44 -26.26 11.93
C PHE A 39 -17.54 -25.89 10.91
N ARG A 40 -17.36 -24.81 10.12
CA ARG A 40 -18.32 -24.34 9.11
C ARG A 40 -18.05 -24.88 7.70
N GLY A 41 -17.02 -25.71 7.55
CA GLY A 41 -16.63 -26.29 6.28
C GLY A 41 -15.73 -25.39 5.41
N PRO A 42 -15.14 -25.97 4.35
CA PRO A 42 -14.08 -25.32 3.56
C PRO A 42 -14.56 -24.11 2.76
N GLU A 43 -15.81 -24.10 2.31
CA GLU A 43 -16.38 -23.01 1.51
C GLU A 43 -16.49 -21.70 2.31
N VAL A 44 -16.94 -21.79 3.56
CA VAL A 44 -17.05 -20.64 4.47
C VAL A 44 -15.66 -20.11 4.82
N VAL A 45 -14.71 -21.00 5.10
CA VAL A 45 -13.31 -20.61 5.39
C VAL A 45 -12.67 -19.93 4.18
N ALA A 46 -12.94 -20.42 2.96
CA ALA A 46 -12.44 -19.80 1.73
C ALA A 46 -13.03 -18.40 1.51
N ALA A 47 -14.32 -18.19 1.79
CA ALA A 47 -14.95 -16.89 1.71
C ALA A 47 -14.33 -15.88 2.69
N TYR A 48 -14.08 -16.29 3.94
CA TYR A 48 -13.49 -15.41 4.96
C TYR A 48 -12.03 -15.08 4.65
N LYS A 49 -11.28 -16.05 4.13
CA LYS A 49 -9.93 -15.80 3.60
C LYS A 49 -9.93 -14.77 2.47
N SER A 50 -10.91 -14.83 1.56
CA SER A 50 -11.04 -13.83 0.50
C SER A 50 -11.30 -12.42 1.06
N GLN A 51 -12.08 -12.31 2.13
CA GLN A 51 -12.33 -11.03 2.79
C GLN A 51 -11.08 -10.49 3.49
N CYS A 52 -10.30 -11.35 4.15
CA CYS A 52 -9.01 -10.96 4.72
C CYS A 52 -8.04 -10.46 3.64
N ASN A 53 -7.97 -11.14 2.50
CA ASN A 53 -7.14 -10.73 1.36
C ASN A 53 -7.55 -9.35 0.83
N ALA A 54 -8.85 -9.10 0.69
CA ALA A 54 -9.36 -7.80 0.26
C ALA A 54 -9.08 -6.69 1.30
N TYR A 55 -9.13 -7.01 2.60
CA TYR A 55 -8.83 -6.05 3.66
C TYR A 55 -7.37 -5.62 3.68
N ILE A 56 -6.44 -6.53 3.40
CA ILE A 56 -5.00 -6.23 3.36
C ILE A 56 -4.53 -5.76 1.97
N GLU A 57 -5.43 -5.64 1.00
CA GLU A 57 -5.09 -5.16 -0.33
C GLU A 57 -4.75 -3.66 -0.28
N VAL A 58 -3.56 -3.31 -0.76
CA VAL A 58 -3.07 -1.93 -0.79
C VAL A 58 -2.89 -1.49 -2.22
N THR A 59 -3.76 -0.59 -2.68
CA THR A 59 -3.53 0.13 -3.93
C THR A 59 -2.58 1.29 -3.70
N THR A 60 -1.51 1.39 -4.49
CA THR A 60 -0.58 2.52 -4.45
C THR A 60 -0.53 3.20 -5.82
N THR A 61 -0.91 4.47 -5.85
CA THR A 61 -0.78 5.31 -7.06
C THR A 61 0.46 6.18 -6.92
N PRO A 62 1.48 6.03 -7.78
CA PRO A 62 2.66 6.88 -7.72
C PRO A 62 2.32 8.33 -8.16
N ALA A 63 3.09 9.30 -7.66
CA ALA A 63 2.95 10.68 -8.08
C ALA A 63 3.38 10.85 -9.55
N PRO A 64 2.71 11.73 -10.33
CA PRO A 64 3.16 12.05 -11.68
C PRO A 64 4.51 12.76 -11.64
N THR A 65 5.40 12.40 -12.56
CA THR A 65 6.71 13.04 -12.72
C THR A 65 6.79 13.79 -14.06
N THR A 66 7.36 14.99 -14.02
CA THR A 66 7.61 15.81 -15.21
C THR A 66 9.09 15.78 -15.57
N VAL A 67 9.42 15.47 -16.83
CA VAL A 67 10.80 15.46 -17.33
C VAL A 67 11.05 16.72 -18.15
N TYR A 68 12.10 17.47 -17.80
CA TYR A 68 12.57 18.63 -18.57
C TYR A 68 13.84 18.23 -19.34
N VAL A 69 13.86 18.53 -20.64
CA VAL A 69 15.05 18.35 -21.49
C VAL A 69 15.60 19.73 -21.82
N THR A 70 16.76 20.07 -21.26
CA THR A 70 17.47 21.30 -21.59
C THR A 70 18.50 21.02 -22.67
N LYS A 71 18.43 21.75 -23.78
CA LYS A 71 19.45 21.74 -24.83
C LYS A 71 20.15 23.09 -24.86
N SER A 72 21.47 23.08 -25.05
CA SER A 72 22.25 24.29 -25.27
C SER A 72 23.08 24.14 -26.55
N ILE A 73 23.23 25.25 -27.28
CA ILE A 73 24.10 25.30 -28.44
C ILE A 73 25.54 25.45 -27.91
N PRO A 74 26.47 24.57 -28.29
CA PRO A 74 27.84 24.62 -27.80
C PRO A 74 28.58 25.85 -28.34
N THR A 75 29.57 26.36 -27.61
CA THR A 75 30.27 27.61 -27.92
C THR A 75 30.95 27.60 -29.29
N TYR A 76 31.45 26.44 -29.74
CA TYR A 76 32.06 26.32 -31.08
C TYR A 76 31.05 26.56 -32.21
N ALA A 77 29.76 26.36 -31.94
CA ALA A 77 28.67 26.56 -32.87
C ALA A 77 28.03 27.94 -32.75
N SER A 78 28.76 28.93 -32.21
CA SER A 78 28.30 30.33 -32.06
C SER A 78 27.85 30.99 -33.36
N ALA A 79 28.32 30.50 -34.51
CA ALA A 79 27.85 30.94 -35.83
C ALA A 79 26.42 30.49 -36.15
N CYS A 80 25.89 29.47 -35.45
CA CYS A 80 24.50 29.05 -35.61
C CYS A 80 23.61 30.04 -34.86
N SER A 81 22.86 30.88 -35.58
CA SER A 81 21.99 31.94 -35.06
C SER A 81 20.76 31.46 -34.26
N GLY A 82 20.84 30.28 -33.64
CA GLY A 82 19.76 29.66 -32.88
C GLY A 82 19.61 28.16 -33.15
N GLU A 83 18.68 27.54 -32.40
CA GLU A 83 18.50 26.08 -32.38
C GLU A 83 18.14 25.52 -33.76
N THR A 84 17.25 26.17 -34.50
CA THR A 84 16.83 25.71 -35.85
C THR A 84 18.02 25.60 -36.82
N ARG A 85 18.90 26.60 -36.80
CA ARG A 85 20.11 26.63 -37.65
C ARG A 85 21.10 25.55 -37.22
N TYR A 86 21.27 25.36 -35.91
CA TYR A 86 22.12 24.31 -35.37
C TYR A 86 21.59 22.91 -35.71
N LEU A 87 20.27 22.67 -35.59
CA LEU A 87 19.63 21.40 -35.95
C LEU A 87 19.81 21.07 -37.44
N THR A 88 19.70 22.07 -38.31
CA THR A 88 19.95 21.89 -39.75
C THR A 88 21.41 21.48 -40.00
N ALA A 89 22.37 22.12 -39.33
CA ALA A 89 23.79 21.76 -39.42
C ALA A 89 24.06 20.35 -38.88
N CYS A 90 23.40 19.95 -37.78
CA CYS A 90 23.47 18.58 -37.26
C CYS A 90 22.94 17.56 -38.28
N SER A 91 21.85 17.85 -38.98
CA SER A 91 21.35 16.98 -40.06
C SER A 91 22.36 16.85 -41.21
N CYS A 92 23.02 17.94 -41.60
CA CYS A 92 24.09 17.89 -42.61
C CYS A 92 25.30 17.05 -42.16
N ALA A 93 25.59 17.03 -40.86
CA ALA A 93 26.65 16.20 -40.27
C ALA A 93 26.24 14.73 -40.07
N GLY A 94 25.00 14.34 -40.43
CA GLY A 94 24.49 12.99 -40.24
C GLY A 94 24.16 12.64 -38.78
N ALA A 95 24.06 13.63 -37.90
CA ALA A 95 23.70 13.39 -36.50
C ALA A 95 22.23 12.97 -36.38
N SER A 96 21.96 11.98 -35.54
CA SER A 96 20.61 11.50 -35.23
C SER A 96 20.24 11.83 -33.78
N ALA A 97 18.98 12.18 -33.56
CA ALA A 97 18.47 12.40 -32.21
C ALA A 97 18.38 11.06 -31.46
N VAL A 98 18.86 11.03 -30.23
CA VAL A 98 18.72 9.90 -29.32
C VAL A 98 17.90 10.34 -28.11
N THR A 99 16.88 9.57 -27.79
CA THR A 99 16.11 9.75 -26.55
C THR A 99 16.77 8.93 -25.46
N ILE A 100 17.29 9.60 -24.42
CA ILE A 100 17.76 8.92 -23.21
C ILE A 100 16.58 8.88 -22.23
N VAL A 101 16.09 7.68 -21.94
CA VAL A 101 15.09 7.48 -20.90
C VAL A 101 15.83 7.30 -19.58
N ALA A 102 15.66 8.25 -18.66
CA ALA A 102 16.13 8.08 -17.29
C ALA A 102 15.34 6.95 -16.62
N PRO A 103 15.95 6.18 -15.69
CA PRO A 103 15.24 5.14 -14.98
C PRO A 103 14.06 5.75 -14.20
N THR A 104 12.91 5.09 -14.23
CA THR A 104 11.77 5.46 -13.39
C THR A 104 12.20 5.37 -11.92
N PRO A 105 11.89 6.37 -11.08
CA PRO A 105 12.21 6.28 -9.66
C PRO A 105 11.46 5.11 -9.02
N THR A 106 12.19 4.23 -8.33
CA THR A 106 11.60 3.12 -7.57
C THR A 106 11.14 3.61 -6.21
N VAL A 107 9.88 3.36 -5.86
CA VAL A 107 9.33 3.62 -4.52
C VAL A 107 9.19 2.28 -3.78
N THR A 108 9.97 2.09 -2.71
CA THR A 108 9.86 0.92 -1.84
C THR A 108 8.89 1.25 -0.70
N LYS A 109 7.73 0.59 -0.69
CA LYS A 109 6.77 0.66 0.42
C LYS A 109 6.79 -0.65 1.20
N VAL A 110 7.15 -0.59 2.47
CA VAL A 110 7.03 -1.73 3.38
C VAL A 110 5.62 -1.72 3.96
N VAL A 111 4.87 -2.79 3.75
CA VAL A 111 3.55 -3.01 4.38
C VAL A 111 3.74 -4.05 5.48
N PHE A 112 3.42 -3.68 6.71
CA PHE A 112 3.44 -4.58 7.85
C PHE A 112 2.04 -5.20 8.02
N ILE A 113 2.00 -6.51 8.29
CA ILE A 113 0.82 -7.29 8.65
C ILE A 113 0.94 -7.80 10.08
#